data_AF-A0A399GEJ5-F1
#
_entry.id   AF-A0A399GEJ5-F1
#
_cell.length_a   1.000
_cell.length_b   1.000
_cell.length_c   1.000
_cell.angle_alpha   90.00
_cell.angle_beta   90.00
_cell.angle_gamma   90.00
#
_symmetry.space_group_name_H-M   'P 1'
#
loop_
_entity.id
_entity.type
_entity.pdbx_description
1 polymer ?
#
loop_
_entity_poly.entity_id
_entity_poly.type
_entity_poly.pdbx_seq_one_letter_code
_entity_poly.pdbx_strand_id
1 'polypeptide(L)' 'MTAIAVEITPRPRTLDEEPAGLVLIEDIESLTDDAIPGCGDDNPYN' A
#
# COMPACT_ATOMS: atom_id res chain seq x y z
N MET A 1 -38.45 -20.06 27.30
CA MET A 1 -37.30 -20.25 26.38
C MET A 1 -37.54 -19.38 25.17
N THR A 2 -36.54 -18.60 24.75
CA THR A 2 -36.68 -17.60 23.69
C THR A 2 -35.78 -18.03 22.53
N ALA A 3 -36.34 -18.15 21.33
CA ALA A 3 -35.57 -18.46 20.13
C ALA A 3 -35.07 -17.16 19.48
N ILE A 4 -33.84 -17.17 18.99
CA ILE A 4 -33.21 -16.04 18.31
C ILE A 4 -32.76 -16.53 16.93
N ALA A 5 -33.13 -15.79 15.89
CA ALA A 5 -32.66 -16.05 14.54
C ALA A 5 -31.34 -15.31 14.30
N VAL A 6 -30.35 -16.02 13.77
CA VAL A 6 -29.06 -15.46 13.36
C VAL A 6 -28.83 -15.83 11.91
N GLU A 7 -28.59 -14.84 11.07
CA GLU A 7 -28.21 -15.04 9.69
C GLU A 7 -26.69 -15.16 9.60
N ILE A 8 -26.21 -16.28 9.04
CA ILE A 8 -24.79 -16.51 8.80
C ILE A 8 -24.52 -16.20 7.33
N THR A 9 -23.82 -15.10 7.08
CA THR A 9 -23.36 -14.74 5.73
C THR A 9 -21.92 -15.19 5.50
N PRO A 10 -21.54 -15.56 4.26
CA PRO A 10 -20.16 -15.87 3.94
C PRO A 10 -19.28 -14.62 4.07
N ARG A 11 -18.04 -14.80 4.56
CA ARG A 11 -17.06 -13.71 4.64
C ARG A 11 -16.78 -13.18 3.22
N PRO A 12 -16.75 -11.85 3.01
CA PRO A 12 -16.33 -11.29 1.73
C PRO A 12 -14.92 -11.78 1.42
N ARG A 13 -14.75 -12.36 0.23
CA ARG A 13 -13.43 -12.70 -0.29
C ARG A 13 -12.85 -11.42 -0.84
N THR A 14 -11.71 -10.99 -0.32
CA THR A 14 -10.84 -10.08 -1.07
C THR A 14 -10.54 -10.78 -2.39
N LEU A 15 -10.86 -10.14 -3.50
CA LEU A 15 -10.38 -10.57 -4.81
C LEU A 15 -8.86 -10.40 -4.73
N ASP A 16 -8.10 -11.50 -4.79
CA ASP A 16 -6.63 -11.49 -4.78
C ASP A 16 -6.03 -10.87 -6.07
N GLU A 17 -6.80 -10.06 -6.79
CA GLU A 17 -6.31 -9.28 -7.91
C GLU A 17 -5.65 -8.02 -7.33
N GLU A 18 -4.34 -8.10 -7.13
CA GLU A 18 -3.53 -6.89 -7.05
C GLU A 18 -3.87 -6.01 -8.25
N PRO A 19 -4.30 -4.76 -8.06
CA PRO A 19 -4.65 -3.92 -9.18
C PRO A 19 -3.43 -3.76 -10.09
N ALA A 20 -3.65 -4.01 -11.39
CA ALA A 20 -2.62 -3.89 -12.40
C ALA A 20 -1.98 -2.50 -12.32
N GLY A 21 -0.68 -2.45 -12.06
CA GLY A 21 0.07 -1.19 -11.93
C GLY A 21 0.47 -0.79 -10.51
N LEU A 22 0.18 -1.60 -9.48
CA LEU A 22 0.89 -1.45 -8.21
C LEU A 22 2.30 -2.04 -8.32
N VAL A 23 3.30 -1.21 -8.05
CA VAL A 23 4.69 -1.62 -7.85
C VAL A 23 4.99 -1.41 -6.38
N LEU A 24 5.23 -2.51 -5.65
CA LEU A 24 5.72 -2.46 -4.27
C LEU A 24 7.20 -2.14 -4.34
N ILE A 25 7.57 -0.97 -3.82
CA ILE A 25 8.95 -0.49 -3.83
C ILE A 25 9.52 -0.78 -2.44
N GLU A 26 10.61 -1.56 -2.40
CA GLU A 26 11.26 -1.97 -1.15
C GLU A 26 11.93 -0.78 -0.43
N ASP A 27 12.32 0.24 -1.18
CA ASP A 27 12.99 1.44 -0.68
C ASP A 27 12.54 2.70 -1.43
N ILE A 28 11.96 3.66 -0.69
CA ILE A 28 11.49 4.93 -1.21
C ILE A 28 12.67 5.82 -1.62
N GLU A 29 13.80 5.73 -0.90
CA GLU A 29 14.96 6.59 -1.10
C GLU A 29 15.55 6.35 -2.49
N SER A 30 15.79 5.08 -2.85
CA SER A 30 16.24 4.66 -4.18
C SER A 30 15.33 5.11 -5.34
N LEU A 31 14.02 5.29 -5.11
CA LEU A 31 13.11 5.80 -6.15
C LEU A 31 13.27 7.31 -6.35
N THR A 32 13.63 8.02 -5.29
CA THR A 32 13.63 9.49 -5.24
C THR A 32 15.00 10.12 -5.43
N ASP A 33 16.08 9.33 -5.42
CA ASP A 33 17.46 9.79 -5.54
C ASP A 33 17.67 10.74 -6.74
N ASP A 34 17.09 10.41 -7.90
CA ASP A 34 17.20 11.25 -9.11
C ASP A 34 15.98 12.17 -9.33
N ALA A 35 14.98 12.13 -8.44
CA ALA A 35 13.67 12.72 -8.69
C ALA A 35 13.61 14.23 -8.40
N ILE A 36 14.54 14.78 -7.61
CA ILE A 36 14.51 16.21 -7.24
C ILE A 36 15.93 16.82 -7.23
N PRO A 37 16.21 17.81 -8.10
CA PRO A 37 17.45 18.59 -8.01
C PRO A 37 17.56 19.25 -6.64
N GLY A 38 18.62 18.93 -5.89
CA GLY A 38 18.88 19.50 -4.55
C GLY A 38 18.46 18.63 -3.36
N CYS A 39 18.17 17.34 -3.57
CA CYS A 39 18.17 16.33 -2.50
C CYS A 39 19.53 15.60 -2.42
N GLY A 40 19.87 15.04 -1.27
CA GLY A 40 21.11 14.27 -1.09
C GLY A 40 22.39 15.11 -1.18
N ASP A 41 23.40 14.62 -1.91
CA ASP A 41 24.71 15.27 -2.08
C ASP A 41 24.66 16.57 -2.91
N ASP A 42 23.56 16.79 -3.64
CA ASP A 42 23.32 18.03 -4.38
C ASP A 42 22.67 19.13 -3.51
N ASN A 43 22.37 18.86 -2.24
CA ASN A 43 21.89 19.87 -1.29
C ASN A 43 23.07 20.64 -0.67
N PRO A 44 23.24 21.95 -0.94
CA PRO A 44 24.33 22.75 -0.37
C PRO A 44 24.19 23.00 1.15
N TYR A 45 23.12 22.50 1.77
CA TYR A 45 22.81 22.64 3.19
C TYR A 45 22.74 21.30 3.94
N ASN A 46 23.17 20.19 3.33
CA ASN A 46 23.30 18.90 4.03
C ASN A 46 24.51 18.90 4.96
#